data_AF-A0A2V6MZD3-F1
#
_entry.id   AF-A0A2V6MZD3-F1
#
_cell.length_a   1.000
_cell.length_b   1.000
_cell.length_c   1.000
_cell.angle_alpha   90.00
_cell.angle_beta   90.00
_cell.angle_gamma   90.00
#
_symmetry.space_group_name_H-M   'P 1'
#
loop_
_entity.id
_entity.type
_entity.pdbx_description
1 polymer ?
#
loop_
_entity_poly.entity_id
_entity_poly.type
_entity_poly.pdbx_seq_one_letter_code
_entity_poly.pdbx_strand_id
1 'polypeptide(L)' 'MAIEGKANAALLNFLAEQLEIAEHAIVLERGQKSREKLIRIEGLSEDEIRRRLGIQQSTGPGRQIT' A
#
# COMPACT_ATOMS: atom_id res chain seq x y z
N MET A 1 -5.88 -24.38 7.92
CA MET A 1 -5.15 -23.65 6.86
C MET A 1 -6.16 -22.78 6.10
N ALA A 2 -6.40 -21.53 6.55
CA ALA A 2 -7.37 -20.61 5.92
C ALA A 2 -7.18 -19.13 6.35
N ILE A 3 -6.23 -18.82 7.24
CA ILE A 3 -6.08 -17.48 7.83
C ILE A 3 -5.37 -16.54 6.84
N GLU A 4 -4.42 -17.04 6.06
CA GLU A 4 -3.62 -16.23 5.13
C GLU A 4 -4.47 -15.60 4.02
N GLY A 5 -5.40 -16.37 3.42
CA GLY A 5 -6.30 -15.85 2.38
C GLY A 5 -7.22 -14.75 2.90
N LYS A 6 -7.75 -14.90 4.12
CA LYS A 6 -8.59 -13.89 4.77
C LYS A 6 -7.81 -12.63 5.11
N ALA A 7 -6.57 -12.76 5.58
CA ALA A 7 -5.72 -11.62 5.89
C ALA A 7 -5.34 -10.83 4.62
N ASN A 8 -5.03 -11.52 3.51
CA ASN A 8 -4.73 -10.88 2.24
C ASN A 8 -5.94 -10.12 1.69
N ALA A 9 -7.12 -10.75 1.69
CA ALA A 9 -8.35 -10.10 1.24
C ALA A 9 -8.73 -8.89 2.12
N ALA A 10 -8.66 -9.03 3.44
CA ALA A 10 -8.96 -7.93 4.36
C ALA A 10 -8.00 -6.75 4.18
N LEU A 11 -6.71 -7.02 3.93
CA LEU A 11 -5.73 -5.97 3.65
C LEU A 11 -6.04 -5.24 2.33
N LEU A 12 -6.35 -5.97 1.26
CA LEU A 12 -6.67 -5.37 -0.03
C LEU A 12 -7.94 -4.50 0.05
N ASN A 13 -8.98 -5.00 0.72
CA ASN A 13 -10.23 -4.25 0.91
C ASN A 13 -9.99 -3.00 1.77
N PHE A 14 -9.24 -3.12 2.86
CA PHE A 14 -8.86 -1.98 3.68
C PHE A 14 -8.13 -0.91 2.86
N LEU A 15 -7.16 -1.30 2.03
CA LEU A 15 -6.44 -0.35 1.19
C LEU A 15 -7.34 0.27 0.12
N ALA A 16 -8.25 -0.49 -0.49
CA ALA A 16 -9.19 0.03 -1.48
C ALA A 16 -10.11 1.10 -0.88
N GLU A 17 -10.63 0.85 0.33
CA GLU A 17 -11.45 1.80 1.07
C GLU A 17 -10.65 3.02 1.50
N GLN A 18 -9.47 2.84 2.11
CA GLN A 18 -8.65 3.96 2.57
C GLN A 18 -8.11 4.84 1.44
N LEU A 19 -7.77 4.21 0.31
CA LEU A 19 -7.25 4.90 -0.85
C LEU A 19 -8.35 5.31 -1.82
N GLU A 20 -9.64 5.05 -1.55
CA GLU A 20 -10.77 5.39 -2.43
C GLU A 20 -10.54 5.01 -3.90
N ILE A 21 -10.04 3.80 -4.14
CA ILE A 21 -9.80 3.24 -5.49
C ILE A 21 -10.44 1.86 -5.62
N ALA A 22 -10.65 1.42 -6.87
CA ALA A 22 -11.19 0.10 -7.13
C ALA A 22 -10.22 -1.01 -6.70
N GLU A 23 -10.75 -2.13 -6.18
CA GLU A 23 -9.93 -3.27 -5.74
C GLU A 23 -8.98 -3.81 -6.84
N HIS A 24 -9.38 -3.74 -8.11
CA HIS A 24 -8.54 -4.18 -9.23
C HIS A 24 -7.30 -3.31 -9.44
N ALA A 25 -7.28 -2.09 -8.90
CA ALA A 25 -6.12 -1.20 -8.95
C ALA A 25 -5.10 -1.52 -7.84
N ILE A 26 -5.37 -2.51 -6.99
CA ILE A 26 -4.50 -2.93 -5.89
C ILE A 26 -4.13 -4.40 -6.06
N VAL A 27 -2.83 -4.66 -6.20
CA VAL A 27 -2.32 -6.01 -6.47
C VAL A 27 -1.30 -6.40 -5.40
N LEU A 28 -1.50 -7.56 -4.76
CA LEU A 28 -0.50 -8.15 -3.87
C LEU A 28 0.60 -8.82 -4.71
N GLU A 29 1.69 -8.10 -4.97
CA GLU A 29 2.86 -8.56 -5.71
C GLU A 29 3.58 -9.70 -4.98
N ARG A 30 3.82 -9.54 -3.67
CA ARG A 30 4.58 -10.50 -2.87
C ARG A 30 4.12 -10.56 -1.43
N GLY A 31 4.42 -11.68 -0.80
CA GLY A 31 4.22 -11.85 0.64
C GLY A 31 2.91 -12.52 1.01
N GLN A 32 2.23 -13.25 0.12
CA GLN A 32 0.97 -13.95 0.44
C GLN A 32 1.02 -14.77 1.74
N LYS A 33 2.19 -15.35 2.06
CA LYS A 33 2.48 -16.11 3.29
C LYS A 33 3.42 -15.41 4.29
N SER A 34 3.79 -14.16 4.02
CA SER A 34 4.64 -13.34 4.90
C SER A 34 3.81 -12.29 5.64
N ARG A 35 4.35 -11.75 6.74
CA ARG A 35 3.80 -10.55 7.38
C ARG A 35 4.12 -9.29 6.57
N GLU A 36 5.26 -9.30 5.89
CA GLU A 36 5.65 -8.22 4.97
C GLU A 36 4.97 -8.43 3.63
N LYS A 37 4.26 -7.39 3.16
CA LYS A 37 3.47 -7.43 1.93
C LYS A 37 4.00 -6.36 0.99
N LEU A 38 4.25 -6.74 -0.26
CA LEU A 38 4.51 -5.79 -1.32
C LEU A 38 3.22 -5.64 -2.13
N ILE A 39 2.67 -4.43 -2.13
CA ILE A 39 1.41 -4.10 -2.79
C ILE A 39 1.72 -3.10 -3.91
N ARG A 40 1.25 -3.37 -5.13
CA ARG A 40 1.24 -2.41 -6.23
C ARG A 40 -0.09 -1.68 -6.23
N ILE A 41 -0.04 -0.36 -6.37
CA ILE A 41 -1.19 0.52 -6.49
C ILE A 41 -1.10 1.22 -7.85
N GLU A 42 -2.17 1.17 -8.61
CA GLU A 42 -2.30 1.81 -9.92
C GLU A 42 -3.26 3.00 -9.83
N GLY A 43 -3.04 4.04 -10.66
CA GLY A 43 -3.96 5.18 -10.76
C GLY A 43 -3.81 6.26 -9.68
N LEU A 44 -2.88 6.13 -8.72
CA LEU A 44 -2.54 7.18 -7.74
C LEU A 44 -1.05 7.54 -7.82
N SER A 45 -0.73 8.81 -7.57
CA SER A 45 0.64 9.25 -7.36
C SER A 45 1.12 8.87 -5.95
N GLU A 46 2.43 8.82 -5.75
CA GLU A 46 3.02 8.53 -4.45
C GLU A 46 2.59 9.55 -3.37
N ASP A 47 2.52 10.83 -3.70
CA ASP A 47 2.08 11.89 -2.78
C ASP A 47 0.61 11.72 -2.36
N GLU A 48 -0.24 11.31 -3.30
CA GLU A 48 -1.65 11.04 -3.06
C GLU A 48 -1.83 9.85 -2.11
N ILE A 49 -1.09 8.76 -2.35
CA ILE A 49 -1.08 7.57 -1.49
C ILE A 49 -0.64 7.95 -0.08
N ARG A 50 0.48 8.68 0.05
CA ARG A 50 1.00 9.11 1.34
C ARG A 50 0.01 9.99 2.10
N ARG A 51 -0.65 10.93 1.41
CA ARG A 51 -1.67 11.79 2.01
C ARG A 51 -2.86 10.98 2.51
N ARG A 52 -3.43 10.08 1.68
CA ARG A 52 -4.58 9.24 2.05
C ARG A 52 -4.26 8.29 3.20
N LEU A 53 -3.03 7.76 3.27
CA LEU A 53 -2.56 6.91 4.36
C LEU A 53 -2.11 7.68 5.62
N GLY A 54 -2.10 9.00 5.60
CA GLY A 54 -1.61 9.82 6.73
C GLY A 54 -0.10 9.67 6.98
N ILE A 55 0.65 9.20 5.99
CA ILE A 55 2.11 9.04 6.08
C ILE A 55 2.75 10.40 5.81
N GLN A 56 3.03 11.12 6.89
CA GLN A 56 3.81 12.35 6.83
C GLN A 56 5.24 11.97 6.44
N GLN A 57 5.74 12.51 5.33
CA GLN A 57 7.17 12.54 5.11
C GLN A 57 7.79 13.31 6.27
N SER A 58 8.68 12.69 7.03
CA SER A 58 9.79 13.45 7.59
C SER A 58 10.58 13.94 6.38
N THR A 59 10.32 15.18 5.94
CA THR A 59 11.18 15.89 4.99
C THR A 59 12.56 16.01 5.63
N GLY A 60 13.37 14.95 5.52
CA GLY A 60 14.81 15.08 5.65
C GLY A 60 15.30 15.83 4.41
N PRO A 61 16.18 16.83 4.54
CA PRO A 61 16.72 17.52 3.38
C PRO A 61 17.30 16.45 2.44
N GLY A 62 16.81 16.44 1.21
CA GLY A 62 17.33 15.57 0.17
C GLY A 62 18.84 15.66 0.21
N ARG A 63 19.51 14.52 0.33
CA ARG A 63 20.97 14.44 0.31
C ARG A 63 21.42 14.96 -1.05
N GLN A 64 21.68 16.26 -1.12
CA GLN A 64 22.37 16.89 -2.23
C GLN A 64 23.82 16.45 -2.09
N ILE A 65 24.14 15.37 -2.78
CA ILE A 65 25.52 14.94 -2.99
C ILE A 65 26.11 15.97 -3.95
N THR A 66 26.81 16.96 -3.39
CA THR A 66 27.80 17.78 -4.11
C THR A 66 29.17 17.28 -3.69
#